data_AF-A0A7S1IZJ1-F1
#
_entry.id   AF-A0A7S1IZJ1-F1
#
_cell.length_a   1.000
_cell.length_b   1.000
_cell.length_c   1.000
_cell.angle_alpha   90.00
_cell.angle_beta   90.00
_cell.angle_gamma   90.00
#
_symmetry.space_group_name_H-M   'P 1'
#
loop_
_entity.id
_entity.type
_entity.pdbx_description
1 polymer ?
#
loop_
_entity_poly.entity_id
_entity_poly.type
_entity_poly.pdbx_seq_one_letter_code
_entity_poly.pdbx_strand_id
1 'polypeptide(L)'
;NGEETANFEFPLYTKSGNRVDVLLNAATRRDANGEVTGVVGVGQDITERKKAQQQTENIANDLKKLIDTANAPIFGIDRNGKVNEWNQKAVEITGFEKSFVLGRDLVEDFISG
;
A
#
# COMPACT_ATOMS: atom_id res chain seq x y z
N ASN A 1 11.49 -2.37 -33.44
CA ASN A 1 11.63 -1.89 -32.05
C ASN A 1 10.36 -1.15 -31.67
N GLY A 2 9.36 -1.89 -31.18
CA GLY A 2 8.06 -1.35 -30.77
C GLY A 2 8.08 -1.05 -29.29
N GLU A 3 8.74 0.03 -28.90
CA GLU A 3 8.84 0.47 -27.50
C GLU A 3 8.00 1.72 -27.32
N GLU A 4 6.68 1.54 -27.18
CA GLU A 4 5.85 2.51 -26.47
C GLU A 4 4.58 1.77 -26.02
N THR A 5 4.72 1.04 -24.92
CA THR A 5 3.58 0.57 -24.13
C THR A 5 3.25 1.65 -23.11
N ALA A 6 2.14 2.34 -23.33
CA ALA A 6 1.62 3.28 -22.36
C ALA A 6 0.52 2.58 -21.53
N ASN A 7 0.73 2.54 -20.20
CA ASN A 7 -0.16 1.88 -19.25
C ASN A 7 -1.03 2.95 -18.59
N PHE A 8 -2.35 2.86 -18.80
CA PHE A 8 -3.29 3.79 -18.22
C PHE A 8 -4.36 3.05 -17.43
N GLU A 9 -4.58 3.47 -16.19
CA GLU A 9 -5.70 3.00 -15.38
C GLU A 9 -6.81 4.06 -15.37
N PHE A 10 -8.02 3.66 -15.72
CA PHE A 10 -9.17 4.56 -15.67
C PHE A 10 -10.49 3.80 -15.45
N PRO A 11 -11.50 4.47 -14.86
CA PRO A 11 -12.82 3.88 -14.74
C PRO A 11 -13.55 3.87 -16.08
N LEU A 12 -14.26 2.79 -16.35
CA LEU A 12 -15.25 2.67 -17.41
C LEU A 12 -16.60 2.25 -16.84
N TYR A 13 -17.66 2.50 -17.59
CA TYR A 13 -19.00 2.00 -17.30
C TYR A 13 -19.38 0.97 -18.36
N THR A 14 -19.77 -0.22 -17.92
CA THR A 14 -20.29 -1.26 -18.82
C THR A 14 -21.62 -0.80 -19.44
N LYS A 15 -22.10 -1.50 -20.48
CA LYS A 15 -23.45 -1.27 -21.03
C LYS A 15 -24.56 -1.43 -19.98
N SER A 16 -24.33 -2.22 -18.93
CA SER A 16 -25.24 -2.40 -17.80
C SER A 16 -25.10 -1.32 -16.72
N GLY A 17 -24.21 -0.34 -16.89
CA GLY A 17 -23.99 0.77 -15.95
C GLY A 17 -23.03 0.47 -14.80
N ASN A 18 -22.38 -0.70 -14.77
CA ASN A 18 -21.44 -1.05 -13.71
C ASN A 18 -20.11 -0.33 -13.93
N ARG A 19 -19.56 0.28 -12.88
CA ARG A 19 -18.20 0.85 -12.89
C ARG A 19 -17.18 -0.30 -12.84
N VAL A 20 -16.28 -0.33 -13.79
CA VAL A 20 -15.11 -1.22 -13.83
C VAL A 20 -13.84 -0.39 -13.94
N ASP A 21 -12.82 -0.72 -13.14
CA ASP A 21 -11.50 -0.14 -13.27
C ASP A 21 -10.73 -0.94 -14.33
N VAL A 22 -10.26 -0.28 -15.38
CA VAL A 22 -9.56 -0.93 -16.50
C VAL A 22 -8.13 -0.45 -16.57
N LEU A 23 -7.20 -1.41 -16.67
CA LEU A 23 -5.83 -1.18 -17.08
C LEU A 23 -5.74 -1.36 -18.59
N LEU A 24 -5.48 -0.26 -19.30
CA LEU A 24 -5.26 -0.26 -20.73
C LEU A 24 -3.75 -0.25 -21.03
N ASN A 25 -3.31 -1.21 -21.82
CA ASN A 25 -1.99 -1.21 -22.44
C ASN A 25 -2.19 -1.00 -23.94
N ALA A 26 -1.54 0.00 -24.54
CA ALA A 26 -1.63 0.25 -25.97
C ALA A 26 -0.25 0.26 -26.62
N ALA A 27 -0.15 -0.31 -27.82
CA ALA A 27 1.05 -0.30 -28.65
C ALA A 27 0.72 0.11 -30.09
N THR A 28 1.56 0.94 -30.69
CA THR A 28 1.41 1.35 -32.09
C THR A 28 1.94 0.27 -33.03
N ARG A 29 1.18 -0.03 -34.08
CA ARG A 29 1.61 -0.90 -35.18
C ARG A 29 2.14 -0.05 -36.31
N ARG A 30 3.36 -0.34 -36.78
CA ARG A 30 4.02 0.37 -37.87
C ARG A 30 4.24 -0.55 -39.08
N ASP A 31 4.21 0.01 -40.28
CA ASP A 31 4.59 -0.71 -41.49
C ASP A 31 6.12 -0.79 -41.67
N ALA A 32 6.57 -1.34 -42.79
CA ALA A 32 7.99 -1.46 -43.13
C ALA A 32 8.70 -0.11 -43.32
N ASN A 33 7.96 0.97 -43.57
CA ASN A 33 8.48 2.33 -43.74
C ASN A 33 8.49 3.12 -42.42
N GLY A 34 7.99 2.53 -41.32
CA GLY A 34 7.90 3.15 -40.00
C GLY A 34 6.63 3.99 -39.79
N GLU A 35 5.71 4.02 -40.76
CA GLU A 35 4.44 4.74 -40.68
C GLU A 35 3.44 4.00 -39.80
N VAL A 36 2.69 4.74 -38.98
CA VAL A 36 1.70 4.16 -38.07
C VAL A 36 0.49 3.65 -38.87
N THR A 37 0.26 2.34 -38.85
CA THR A 37 -0.87 1.69 -39.53
C THR A 37 -2.02 1.33 -38.60
N GLY A 38 -1.85 1.55 -37.29
CA GLY A 38 -2.90 1.33 -36.30
C GLY A 38 -2.39 1.26 -34.88
N VAL A 39 -3.30 0.99 -33.96
CA VAL A 39 -3.04 0.80 -32.52
C VAL A 39 -3.68 -0.51 -32.10
N VAL A 40 -2.95 -1.29 -31.29
CA VAL A 40 -3.49 -2.46 -30.60
C VAL A 40 -3.54 -2.12 -29.11
N GLY A 41 -4.73 -2.25 -28.53
CA GLY A 41 -4.96 -2.03 -27.10
C GLY A 41 -5.46 -3.30 -26.42
N VAL A 42 -4.94 -3.59 -25.23
CA VAL A 42 -5.43 -4.65 -24.33
C VAL A 42 -5.95 -3.99 -23.06
N GLY A 43 -7.26 -4.13 -22.82
CA GLY A 43 -7.91 -3.71 -21.58
C GLY A 43 -8.07 -4.89 -20.63
N GLN A 44 -7.54 -4.75 -19.42
CA GLN A 44 -7.73 -5.71 -18.34
C GLN A 44 -8.63 -5.10 -17.26
N ASP A 45 -9.70 -5.80 -16.88
CA ASP A 45 -10.49 -5.44 -15.71
C ASP A 45 -9.65 -5.72 -14.45
N ILE A 46 -9.38 -4.67 -13.68
CA ILE A 46 -8.61 -4.70 -12.43
C ILE A 46 -9.47 -4.36 -11.21
N THR A 47 -10.81 -4.33 -11.37
CA THR A 47 -11.75 -3.92 -10.31
C THR A 47 -11.58 -4.75 -9.05
N GLU A 48 -11.59 -6.08 -9.16
CA GLU A 48 -11.46 -6.97 -8.00
C GLU A 48 -10.07 -6.88 -7.36
N ARG A 49 -9.01 -6.70 -8.17
CA ARG A 49 -7.65 -6.48 -7.67
C ARG A 49 -7.58 -5.20 -6.82
N LYS A 50 -8.13 -4.09 -7.31
CA LYS A 50 -8.13 -2.81 -6.59
C LYS A 50 -8.99 -2.88 -5.32
N LYS A 51 -10.15 -3.55 -5.37
CA LYS A 51 -10.99 -3.76 -4.17
C LYS A 51 -10.25 -4.54 -3.09
N ALA A 52 -9.60 -5.64 -3.46
CA ALA A 52 -8.84 -6.45 -2.51
C ALA A 52 -7.69 -5.63 -1.88
N GLN A 53 -6.94 -4.89 -2.70
CA GLN A 53 -5.88 -4.01 -2.20
C GLN A 53 -6.43 -2.94 -1.25
N GLN A 54 -7.49 -2.24 -1.65
CA GLN A 54 -8.11 -1.21 -0.81
C GLN A 54 -8.65 -1.78 0.51
N GLN A 55 -9.21 -2.98 0.48
CA GLN A 55 -9.69 -3.66 1.68
C GLN A 55 -8.53 -3.98 2.63
N THR A 56 -7.41 -4.51 2.12
CA THR A 56 -6.20 -4.75 2.93
C THR A 56 -5.66 -3.46 3.54
N GLU A 57 -5.58 -2.37 2.76
CA GLU A 57 -5.14 -1.06 3.24
C GLU A 57 -6.07 -0.50 4.32
N ASN A 58 -7.38 -0.64 4.14
CA ASN A 58 -8.37 -0.21 5.13
C ASN A 58 -8.23 -0.98 6.44
N ILE A 59 -8.11 -2.31 6.37
CA ILE A 59 -7.92 -3.15 7.56
C ILE A 59 -6.62 -2.77 8.29
N ALA A 60 -5.52 -2.57 7.56
CA ALA A 60 -4.25 -2.16 8.16
C ALA A 60 -4.36 -0.79 8.86
N ASN A 61 -5.04 0.18 8.23
CA ASN A 61 -5.28 1.50 8.81
C ASN A 61 -6.18 1.44 10.05
N ASP A 62 -7.22 0.60 10.02
CA ASP A 62 -8.14 0.44 11.15
C ASP A 62 -7.42 -0.20 12.34
N LEU A 63 -6.62 -1.26 12.11
CA LEU A 63 -5.80 -1.88 13.15
C LEU A 63 -4.80 -0.89 13.76
N LYS A 64 -4.12 -0.10 12.91
CA LYS A 64 -3.18 0.93 13.37
C LYS A 64 -3.89 1.96 14.25
N LYS A 65 -5.05 2.46 13.82
CA LYS A 65 -5.86 3.40 14.61
C LYS A 65 -6.27 2.79 15.95
N LEU A 66 -6.75 1.54 15.95
CA LEU A 66 -7.14 0.86 17.19
C LEU A 66 -6.00 0.77 18.20
N ILE A 67 -4.79 0.43 17.73
CA ILE A 67 -3.58 0.38 18.58
C ILE A 67 -3.24 1.78 19.10
N ASP A 68 -3.19 2.78 18.20
CA ASP A 68 -2.79 4.15 18.52
C ASP A 68 -3.78 4.85 19.48
N THR A 69 -5.08 4.56 19.37
CA THR A 69 -6.12 5.15 20.23
C THR A 69 -6.45 4.30 21.47
N ALA A 70 -5.73 3.20 21.71
CA ALA A 70 -5.99 2.36 22.87
C ALA A 70 -5.66 3.12 24.17
N ASN A 71 -6.55 3.00 25.16
CA ASN A 71 -6.35 3.61 26.49
C ASN A 71 -5.33 2.87 27.37
N ALA A 72 -4.71 1.82 26.85
CA ALA A 72 -3.66 1.06 27.50
C ALA A 72 -2.35 1.18 26.70
N PRO A 73 -1.17 1.18 27.36
CA PRO A 73 0.10 1.13 26.66
C PRO A 73 0.22 -0.19 25.88
N ILE A 74 0.52 -0.08 24.60
CA ILE A 74 0.77 -1.21 23.71
C ILE A 74 2.17 -1.04 23.12
N PHE A 75 2.98 -2.07 23.28
CA PHE A 75 4.29 -2.18 22.65
C PHE A 75 4.57 -3.61 22.24
N GLY A 76 5.42 -3.77 21.23
CA GLY A 76 5.82 -5.05 20.67
C GLY A 76 7.32 -5.09 20.44
N ILE A 77 7.89 -6.29 20.53
CA ILE A 77 9.29 -6.56 20.21
C ILE A 77 9.40 -7.63 19.12
N ASP A 78 10.48 -7.59 18.35
CA ASP A 78 10.82 -8.65 17.42
C ASP A 78 11.57 -9.81 18.11
N ARG A 79 12.03 -10.78 17.32
CA ARG A 79 12.76 -11.96 17.82
C ARG A 79 14.11 -11.63 18.46
N ASN A 80 14.66 -10.44 18.19
CA ASN A 80 15.92 -9.95 18.74
C ASN A 80 15.70 -9.01 19.93
N GLY A 81 14.46 -8.88 20.44
CA GLY A 81 14.15 -7.96 21.54
C GLY A 81 13.99 -6.50 21.13
N LYS A 82 14.07 -6.20 19.82
CA LYS A 82 13.98 -4.83 19.32
C LYS A 82 12.54 -4.37 19.22
N VAL A 83 12.24 -3.16 19.71
CA VAL A 83 10.88 -2.62 19.69
C VAL A 83 10.43 -2.40 18.25
N ASN A 84 9.29 -2.99 17.88
CA ASN A 84 8.65 -2.82 16.57
C ASN A 84 7.27 -2.16 16.64
N GLU A 85 6.69 -2.07 17.84
CA GLU A 85 5.44 -1.35 18.08
C GLU A 85 5.51 -0.51 19.35
N TRP A 86 4.89 0.68 19.28
CA TRP A 86 4.79 1.64 20.37
C TRP A 86 3.59 2.54 20.09
N ASN A 87 2.56 2.50 20.94
CA ASN A 87 1.35 3.32 20.74
C ASN A 87 1.43 4.66 21.48
N GLN A 88 0.46 5.54 21.20
CA GLN A 88 0.40 6.87 21.82
C GLN A 88 0.37 6.80 23.35
N LYS A 89 -0.35 5.82 23.91
CA LYS A 89 -0.45 5.67 25.36
C LYS A 89 0.88 5.29 26.02
N ALA A 90 1.72 4.51 25.34
CA ALA A 90 3.07 4.21 25.79
C ALA A 90 3.96 5.46 25.81
N VAL A 91 3.83 6.35 24.81
CA VAL A 91 4.53 7.65 24.79
C VAL A 91 4.10 8.50 25.98
N GLU A 92 2.80 8.61 26.25
CA GLU A 92 2.27 9.41 27.37
C GLU A 92 2.77 8.92 28.74
N ILE A 93 2.90 7.61 28.93
CA ILE A 93 3.28 7.01 30.22
C ILE A 93 4.80 7.05 30.42
N THR A 94 5.57 6.74 29.38
CA THR A 94 7.03 6.59 29.48
C THR A 94 7.79 7.89 29.16
N GLY A 95 7.19 8.80 28.40
CA GLY A 95 7.85 9.99 27.85
C GLY A 95 8.73 9.73 26.63
N PHE A 96 8.85 8.48 26.16
CA PHE A 96 9.66 8.16 24.99
C PHE A 96 8.84 8.19 23.70
N GLU A 97 9.29 9.03 22.76
CA GLU A 97 8.71 9.13 21.43
C GLU A 97 8.88 7.84 20.63
N LYS A 98 7.86 7.45 19.87
CA LYS A 98 7.88 6.22 19.04
C LYS A 98 9.11 6.15 18.13
N SER A 99 9.47 7.26 17.49
CA SER A 99 10.63 7.34 16.60
C SER A 99 11.97 7.10 17.30
N PHE A 100 12.05 7.37 18.60
CA PHE A 100 13.26 7.13 19.40
C PHE A 100 13.36 5.65 19.79
N VAL A 101 12.25 5.01 20.15
CA VAL A 101 12.22 3.65 20.69
C VAL A 101 12.30 2.57 19.60
N LEU A 102 11.70 2.80 18.43
CA LEU A 102 11.64 1.79 17.38
C LEU A 102 13.05 1.30 16.95
N GLY A 103 13.22 -0.02 16.88
CA GLY A 103 14.45 -0.71 16.50
C GLY A 103 15.50 -0.88 17.61
N ARG A 104 15.25 -0.32 18.80
CA ARG A 104 16.12 -0.41 19.98
C ARG A 104 15.78 -1.59 20.87
N ASP A 105 16.75 -2.07 21.65
CA ASP A 105 16.52 -3.19 22.56
C ASP A 105 15.68 -2.71 23.75
N LEU A 106 14.52 -3.34 23.97
CA LEU A 106 13.61 -2.91 25.02
C LEU A 106 14.23 -3.06 26.42
N VAL A 107 14.90 -4.19 26.67
CA VAL A 107 15.34 -4.55 28.02
C VAL A 107 16.60 -3.80 28.36
N GLU A 108 17.57 -3.80 27.45
CA GLU A 108 18.88 -3.16 27.66
C GLU A 108 18.74 -1.63 27.80
N ASP A 109 17.98 -0.98 26.91
CA ASP A 109 17.95 0.49 26.86
C ASP A 109 16.96 1.13 27.85
N PHE A 110 15.92 0.41 28.27
CA PHE A 110 14.79 1.01 29.00
C PHE A 110 14.39 0.32 30.32
N ILE A 111 14.79 -0.94 30.55
CA ILE A 111 14.41 -1.71 31.75
C ILE A 111 15.61 -1.95 32.67
N SER A 112 16.79 -2.18 32.09
CA SER A 112 18.00 -2.57 32.82
C SER A 112 18.73 -1.33 33.34
N GLY A 113 18.15 -0.69 34.36
CA GLY A 113 18.76 0.38 35.16
C GLY A 113 19.13 -0.07 36.55
#